data_AF-A0A2S8BKS5-F1
#
_entry.id   AF-A0A2S8BKS5-F1
#
_cell.length_a   1.000
_cell.length_b   1.000
_cell.length_c   1.000
_cell.angle_alpha   90.00
_cell.angle_beta   90.00
_cell.angle_gamma   90.00
#
_symmetry.space_group_name_H-M   'P 1'
#
loop_
_entity.id
_entity.type
_entity.pdbx_description
1 polymer ?
#
loop_
_entity_poly.entity_id
_entity_poly.type
_entity_poly.pdbx_seq_one_letter_code
_entity_poly.pdbx_strand_id
1 'polypeptide(L)'
;MAVVDDLGHSGLEEPPREDVGRQPPQDLAAEQSVLGGMLLSKDAIADVLERVRPGDFYRPAHQNVYDAILDLYGRGEPPTR
;
A
#
# COMPACT_ATOMS: atom_id res chain seq x y z
N MET A 1 -23.88 -48.80 35.53
CA MET A 1 -23.40 -47.42 35.71
C MET A 1 -22.58 -47.10 34.47
N ALA A 2 -23.18 -46.40 33.50
CA ALA A 2 -22.49 -46.06 32.27
C ALA A 2 -21.43 -44.99 32.58
N VAL A 3 -20.20 -45.32 32.20
CA VAL A 3 -19.04 -44.43 32.26
C VAL A 3 -19.28 -43.23 31.34
N VAL A 4 -18.86 -42.08 31.83
CA VAL A 4 -18.81 -40.82 31.10
C VAL A 4 -17.78 -40.93 29.98
N ASP A 5 -18.22 -40.80 28.73
CA ASP A 5 -17.34 -40.48 27.61
C ASP A 5 -17.89 -39.22 26.95
N ASP A 6 -17.38 -38.10 27.47
CA ASP A 6 -17.49 -36.75 26.95
C ASP A 6 -16.59 -36.64 25.71
N LEU A 7 -17.11 -37.02 24.54
CA LEU A 7 -16.38 -36.89 23.29
C LEU A 7 -17.16 -36.09 22.25
N GLY A 8 -16.64 -34.90 21.94
CA GLY A 8 -16.58 -34.44 20.56
C GLY A 8 -17.50 -33.29 20.17
N HIS A 9 -17.41 -32.14 20.86
CA HIS A 9 -17.58 -30.86 20.15
C HIS A 9 -16.21 -30.30 19.82
N SER A 10 -15.50 -30.95 18.90
CA SER A 10 -14.44 -30.30 18.13
C SER A 10 -15.12 -29.28 17.19
N GLY A 11 -15.62 -28.20 17.78
CA GLY A 11 -15.93 -26.99 17.05
C GLY A 11 -14.62 -26.52 16.47
N LEU A 12 -14.38 -26.84 15.20
CA LEU A 12 -13.36 -26.19 14.40
C LEU A 12 -13.58 -24.70 14.63
N GLU A 13 -12.68 -24.08 15.38
CA GLU A 13 -12.64 -22.64 15.56
C GLU A 13 -12.54 -22.10 14.14
N GLU A 14 -13.67 -21.66 13.57
CA GLU A 14 -13.66 -21.01 12.27
C GLU A 14 -12.62 -19.90 12.39
N PRO A 15 -11.59 -19.88 11.53
CA PRO A 15 -10.61 -18.82 11.59
C PRO A 15 -11.40 -17.50 11.53
N PRO A 16 -10.99 -16.48 12.31
CA PRO A 16 -11.73 -15.23 12.38
C PRO A 16 -12.03 -14.80 10.95
N ARG A 17 -13.32 -14.73 10.61
CA ARG A 17 -13.75 -14.24 9.31
C ARG A 17 -13.16 -12.85 9.23
N GLU A 18 -12.16 -12.67 8.36
CA GLU A 18 -11.63 -11.35 8.09
C GLU A 18 -12.85 -10.48 7.82
N ASP A 19 -13.06 -9.47 8.67
CA ASP A 19 -14.05 -8.46 8.38
C ASP A 19 -13.59 -7.84 7.06
N VAL A 20 -14.15 -8.34 5.95
CA VAL A 20 -14.08 -7.71 4.63
C VAL A 20 -15.00 -6.48 4.70
N GLY A 21 -14.76 -5.62 5.69
CA GLY A 21 -15.15 -4.23 5.65
C GLY A 21 -14.61 -3.72 4.33
N ARG A 22 -15.51 -3.32 3.44
CA ARG A 22 -15.22 -3.00 2.04
C ARG A 22 -13.97 -2.15 1.96
N GLN A 23 -12.87 -2.78 1.55
CA GLN A 23 -11.63 -2.04 1.31
C GLN A 23 -11.95 -0.97 0.26
N PRO A 24 -11.58 0.29 0.49
CA PRO A 24 -11.74 1.32 -0.53
C PRO A 24 -11.07 0.85 -1.84
N PRO A 25 -11.68 1.13 -3.01
CA PRO A 25 -11.07 0.81 -4.29
C PRO A 25 -9.68 1.44 -4.41
N GLN A 26 -8.67 0.64 -4.75
CA GLN A 26 -7.28 1.05 -4.79
C GLN A 26 -6.47 0.14 -5.72
N ASP A 27 -5.37 0.66 -6.28
CA ASP A 27 -4.45 -0.07 -7.15
C ASP A 27 -2.99 0.18 -6.75
N LEU A 28 -2.43 -0.74 -5.95
CA LEU A 28 -1.06 -0.65 -5.48
C LEU A 28 -0.01 -0.75 -6.60
N ALA A 29 -0.32 -1.46 -7.69
CA ALA A 29 0.63 -1.63 -8.80
C ALA A 29 0.73 -0.34 -9.61
N ALA A 30 -0.38 0.39 -9.77
CA ALA A 30 -0.40 1.71 -10.36
C ALA A 30 0.42 2.70 -9.53
N GLU A 31 0.25 2.71 -8.20
CA GLU A 31 1.05 3.56 -7.30
C GLU A 31 2.56 3.28 -7.43
N GLN A 32 2.95 2.01 -7.43
CA GLN A 32 4.35 1.62 -7.64
C GLN A 32 4.88 2.03 -9.01
N SER A 33 4.06 1.95 -10.05
CA SER A 33 4.44 2.34 -11.41
C SER A 33 4.68 3.84 -11.53
N VAL A 34 3.85 4.66 -10.85
CA VAL A 34 4.04 6.12 -10.78
C VAL A 34 5.37 6.44 -10.10
N LEU A 35 5.63 5.87 -8.92
CA LEU A 35 6.88 6.10 -8.19
C LEU A 35 8.10 5.63 -8.99
N GLY A 36 8.02 4.46 -9.61
CA GLY A 36 9.08 3.94 -10.48
C GLY A 36 9.37 4.85 -11.67
N GLY A 37 8.33 5.37 -12.33
CA GLY A 37 8.47 6.33 -13.42
C GLY A 37 9.18 7.62 -12.99
N MET A 38 8.81 8.16 -11.82
CA MET A 38 9.44 9.35 -11.24
C MET A 38 10.92 9.12 -10.92
N LEU A 39 11.30 7.94 -10.43
CA LEU A 39 12.70 7.62 -10.18
C LEU A 39 13.52 7.57 -11.49
N LEU A 40 12.91 7.13 -12.59
CA LEU A 40 13.61 6.97 -13.87
C LEU A 40 13.77 8.28 -14.67
N SER A 41 12.86 9.25 -14.51
CA SER A 41 12.85 10.46 -15.34
C SER A 41 12.43 11.72 -14.59
N LYS A 42 13.23 12.78 -14.71
CA LYS A 42 12.89 14.12 -14.20
C LYS A 42 11.65 14.71 -14.89
N ASP A 43 11.42 14.37 -16.16
CA ASP A 43 10.23 14.84 -16.88
C ASP A 43 8.96 14.15 -16.34
N ALA A 44 9.06 12.87 -15.98
CA ALA A 44 7.96 12.15 -15.32
C ALA A 44 7.61 12.77 -13.96
N ILE A 45 8.61 13.29 -13.22
CA ILE A 45 8.34 14.02 -11.97
C ILE A 45 7.50 15.27 -12.25
N ALA A 46 7.84 16.05 -13.29
CA ALA A 46 7.09 17.25 -13.66
C ALA A 46 5.65 16.90 -14.09
N ASP A 47 5.46 15.87 -14.91
CA ASP A 47 4.14 15.42 -15.35
C ASP A 47 3.25 14.93 -14.20
N VAL A 48 3.83 14.20 -13.24
CA VAL A 48 3.11 13.68 -12.07
C VAL A 48 2.76 14.80 -11.09
N LEU A 49 3.64 15.78 -10.89
CA LEU A 49 3.42 16.94 -10.03
C LEU A 49 2.15 17.73 -10.39
N GLU A 50 1.77 17.75 -11.67
CA GLU A 50 0.54 18.42 -12.11
C GLU A 50 -0.73 17.65 -11.78
N ARG A 51 -0.64 16.32 -11.61
CA ARG A 51 -1.79 15.40 -11.60
C ARG A 51 -2.04 14.73 -10.26
N VAL A 52 -1.00 14.52 -9.47
CA VAL A 52 -1.03 13.72 -8.24
C VAL A 52 -0.57 14.57 -7.05
N ARG A 53 -1.22 14.38 -5.90
CA ARG A 53 -0.86 14.93 -4.60
C ARG A 53 -0.42 13.80 -3.68
N PRO A 54 0.43 14.06 -2.65
CA PRO A 54 0.86 13.03 -1.72
C PRO A 54 -0.32 12.26 -1.11
N GLY A 55 -1.41 12.94 -0.75
CA GLY A 55 -2.59 12.31 -0.15
C GLY A 55 -3.39 11.38 -1.08
N ASP A 56 -3.08 11.34 -2.38
CA ASP A 56 -3.79 10.48 -3.34
C ASP A 56 -3.32 9.02 -3.29
N PHE A 57 -2.13 8.76 -2.73
CA PHE A 57 -1.65 7.39 -2.53
C PHE A 57 -2.38 6.73 -1.37
N TYR A 58 -2.89 5.52 -1.58
CA TYR A 58 -3.56 4.72 -0.57
C TYR A 58 -2.59 4.26 0.53
N ARG A 59 -1.34 3.94 0.17
CA ARG A 59 -0.32 3.50 1.15
C ARG A 59 0.45 4.69 1.69
N PRO A 60 0.46 4.94 3.02
CA PRO A 60 1.31 5.98 3.61
C PRO A 60 2.80 5.83 3.26
N ALA A 61 3.28 4.59 3.11
CA ALA A 61 4.64 4.34 2.67
C ALA A 61 4.95 4.92 1.27
N HIS A 62 3.99 4.87 0.35
CA HIS A 62 4.14 5.44 -0.99
C HIS A 62 4.11 6.98 -0.96
N GLN A 63 3.33 7.58 -0.06
CA GLN A 63 3.36 9.02 0.21
C GLN A 63 4.77 9.47 0.61
N ASN A 64 5.38 8.77 1.57
CA ASN A 64 6.73 9.09 2.03
C ASN A 64 7.79 9.01 0.91
N VAL A 65 7.67 8.02 0.01
CA VAL A 65 8.58 7.89 -1.14
C VAL A 65 8.36 9.04 -2.13
N TYR A 66 7.10 9.38 -2.42
CA TYR A 66 6.76 10.53 -3.27
C TYR A 66 7.37 11.84 -2.73
N ASP A 67 7.19 12.11 -1.43
CA ASP A 67 7.72 13.32 -0.79
C ASP A 67 9.26 13.37 -0.83
N ALA A 68 9.94 12.24 -0.62
CA ALA A 68 11.39 12.15 -0.73
C ALA A 68 11.88 12.43 -2.16
N ILE A 69 11.17 11.91 -3.17
CA ILE A 69 11.48 12.20 -4.58
C ILE A 69 11.35 13.71 -4.87
N LEU A 70 10.29 14.35 -4.36
CA LEU A 70 10.08 15.79 -4.56
C LEU A 70 11.13 16.64 -3.85
N ASP A 71 11.55 16.27 -2.63
CA ASP A 71 12.60 16.98 -1.89
C ASP A 71 13.94 16.93 -2.65
N LEU A 72 14.32 15.75 -3.16
CA LEU A 72 15.52 15.59 -3.98
C LEU A 72 15.42 16.39 -5.29
N TYR A 73 14.28 16.33 -5.97
CA TYR A 73 14.04 17.08 -7.20
C TYR A 73 14.14 18.59 -6.97
N GLY A 74 13.56 19.11 -5.89
CA GLY A 74 13.61 20.52 -5.50
C GLY A 74 15.02 21.02 -5.19
N ARG A 75 15.91 20.13 -4.73
CA ARG A 75 17.35 20.41 -4.52
C ARG A 75 18.20 20.30 -5.79
N GLY A 76 17.59 19.89 -6.91
CA GLY A 76 18.28 19.62 -8.18
C GLY A 76 18.99 18.26 -8.23
N GLU A 77 18.88 17.44 -7.18
CA GLU A 77 19.52 16.14 -7.06
C GLU A 77 18.69 15.06 -7.79
N PRO A 78 19.34 14.09 -8.47
CA PRO A 78 18.63 12.96 -9.05
C PRO A 78 18.14 12.01 -7.93
N PRO A 79 16.90 11.47 -8.03
CA PRO A 79 16.37 10.56 -7.00
C PRO A 79 17.07 9.19 -6.87
N THR A 80 17.95 8.85 -7.80
CA THR A 80 18.48 7.49 -8.02
C THR A 80 19.92 7.27 -7.57
N ARG A 81 20.47 8.15 -6.73
CA ARG A 81 21.86 8.01 -6.29
C ARG A 81 22.05 6.90 -5.26
#